data_AF-A0A965L3G0-F1
#
_entry.id   AF-A0A965L3G0-F1
#
_cell.length_a   1.000
_cell.length_b   1.000
_cell.length_c   1.000
_cell.angle_alpha   90.00
_cell.angle_beta   90.00
_cell.angle_gamma   90.00
#
_symmetry.space_group_name_H-M   'P 1'
#
loop_
_entity.id
_entity.type
_entity.pdbx_description
1 polymer ?
#
loop_
_entity_poly.entity_id
_entity_poly.type
_entity_poly.pdbx_seq_one_letter_code
_entity_poly.pdbx_strand_id
1 'polypeptide(L)'
;PRYRNIGNDKRDYVRGFGYQGSGSRSGWNRGIGDLSFGADYKESLTHPGPWGMALSGFGETLPYHENKMYLDATTKDKWGMPVVVFDAEFKENERKMRKDIMNDAGEMLEAAGLKNVKAFDNGSYPGMAIHEMGTARMGRDPKTSVLNGNNQVHACKNVFVTDGACMTSTSCVNPSLTYMALTARAADFAVKEMKKKHL
;
A
#
# COMPACT_ATOMS: atom_id res chain seq x y z
N PRO A 1 -3.21 4.81 11.03
CA PRO A 1 -4.11 4.00 11.89
C PRO A 1 -5.51 3.96 11.29
N ARG A 2 -6.20 2.81 11.31
CA ARG A 2 -7.61 2.73 10.90
C ARG A 2 -8.46 3.49 11.92
N TYR A 3 -9.32 4.38 11.46
CA TYR A 3 -10.23 5.16 12.31
C TYR A 3 -11.69 5.14 11.82
N ARG A 4 -11.93 4.60 10.61
CA ARG A 4 -13.26 4.35 10.05
C ARG A 4 -13.72 2.92 10.28
N ASN A 5 -15.03 2.73 10.25
CA ASN A 5 -15.69 1.44 10.45
C ASN A 5 -15.29 0.79 11.79
N ILE A 6 -15.31 1.58 12.87
CA ILE A 6 -15.01 1.14 14.25
C ILE A 6 -16.26 1.34 15.12
N GLY A 7 -16.63 0.30 15.87
CA GLY A 7 -17.81 0.33 16.73
C GLY A 7 -19.10 0.55 15.92
N ASN A 8 -19.78 1.67 16.19
CA ASN A 8 -21.05 2.02 15.55
C ASN A 8 -20.91 2.91 14.30
N ASP A 9 -19.69 3.39 13.98
CA ASP A 9 -19.42 4.04 12.69
C ASP A 9 -19.52 2.96 11.61
N LYS A 10 -20.58 3.01 10.79
CA LYS A 10 -20.81 2.09 9.67
C LYS A 10 -20.93 2.90 8.39
N ARG A 11 -20.01 2.64 7.48
CA ARG A 11 -20.02 3.19 6.13
C ARG A 11 -20.70 2.22 5.17
N ASP A 12 -20.95 2.69 3.95
CA ASP A 12 -21.50 1.89 2.87
C ASP A 12 -20.42 1.07 2.12
N TYR A 13 -19.22 0.97 2.72
CA TYR A 13 -18.09 0.10 2.41
C TYR A 13 -17.52 -0.49 3.70
N VAL A 14 -16.81 -1.62 3.60
CA VAL A 14 -16.13 -2.28 4.72
C VAL A 14 -14.64 -1.97 4.73
N ARG A 15 -13.97 -2.30 5.85
CA ARG A 15 -12.56 -2.00 6.11
C ARG A 15 -12.30 -0.50 6.21
N GLY A 16 -11.09 -0.04 5.98
CA GLY A 16 -10.79 1.37 6.12
C GLY A 16 -9.49 1.76 5.44
N PHE A 17 -9.07 2.97 5.74
CA PHE A 17 -7.93 3.62 5.13
C PHE A 17 -7.10 4.36 6.17
N GLY A 18 -5.91 4.76 5.75
CA GLY A 18 -5.02 5.62 6.51
C GLY A 18 -4.39 6.67 5.60
N TYR A 19 -3.68 7.62 6.20
CA TYR A 19 -2.93 8.63 5.46
C TYR A 19 -1.44 8.55 5.75
N GLN A 20 -0.69 8.86 4.71
CA GLN A 20 0.69 9.32 4.81
C GLN A 20 0.73 10.75 4.30
N GLY A 21 1.72 11.51 4.72
CA GLY A 21 1.80 12.90 4.33
C GLY A 21 3.11 13.53 4.70
N SER A 22 3.26 14.78 4.32
CA SER A 22 4.42 15.59 4.69
C SER A 22 4.00 17.05 4.87
N GLY A 23 4.81 17.77 5.62
CA GLY A 23 4.76 19.22 5.71
C GLY A 23 6.14 19.78 5.38
N SER A 24 6.20 20.79 4.52
CA SER A 24 7.46 21.41 4.13
C SER A 24 7.27 22.88 3.75
N ARG A 25 8.32 23.68 3.93
CA ARG A 25 8.36 25.05 3.40
C ARG A 25 9.06 25.05 2.06
N SER A 26 8.56 25.85 1.13
CA SER A 26 9.26 26.05 -0.14
C SER A 26 10.60 26.77 0.08
N GLY A 27 11.64 26.30 -0.58
CA GLY A 27 12.99 26.89 -0.51
C GLY A 27 13.21 27.95 -1.58
N TRP A 28 14.47 28.25 -1.87
CA TRP A 28 14.86 29.14 -2.99
C TRP A 28 14.38 28.60 -4.35
N ASN A 29 14.20 27.28 -4.48
CA ASN A 29 13.76 26.61 -5.70
C ASN A 29 12.37 27.04 -6.17
N ARG A 30 11.58 27.70 -5.32
CA ARG A 30 10.31 28.33 -5.73
C ARG A 30 10.48 29.41 -6.79
N GLY A 31 11.69 29.94 -6.95
CA GLY A 31 12.02 30.91 -7.99
C GLY A 31 12.38 30.28 -9.34
N ILE A 32 12.46 28.96 -9.45
CA ILE A 32 12.76 28.29 -10.72
C ILE A 32 11.55 28.43 -11.64
N GLY A 33 11.74 29.06 -12.80
CA GLY A 33 10.68 29.30 -13.78
C GLY A 33 9.90 30.60 -13.57
N ASP A 34 10.21 31.37 -12.52
CA ASP A 34 9.74 32.74 -12.36
C ASP A 34 10.58 33.68 -13.24
N LEU A 35 9.93 34.63 -13.92
CA LEU A 35 10.58 35.63 -14.78
C LEU A 35 11.09 36.85 -13.98
N SER A 36 10.90 36.85 -12.65
CA SER A 36 11.37 37.88 -11.74
C SER A 36 12.89 37.90 -11.62
N PHE A 37 13.48 39.09 -11.49
CA PHE A 37 14.93 39.29 -11.35
C PHE A 37 15.25 40.51 -10.48
N GLY A 38 16.50 40.64 -10.04
CA GLY A 38 16.98 41.78 -9.23
C GLY A 38 17.40 41.41 -7.80
N ALA A 39 17.88 42.41 -7.05
CA ALA A 39 18.38 42.25 -5.69
C ALA A 39 17.29 41.79 -4.73
N ASP A 40 16.11 42.43 -4.76
CA ASP A 40 14.97 42.10 -3.90
C ASP A 40 14.45 40.69 -4.14
N TYR A 41 14.44 40.25 -5.40
CA TYR A 41 14.06 38.89 -5.75
C TYR A 41 15.04 37.86 -5.17
N LYS A 42 16.35 38.08 -5.36
CA LYS A 42 17.39 37.21 -4.77
C LYS A 42 17.31 37.19 -3.24
N GLU A 43 17.12 38.35 -2.62
CA GLU A 43 16.95 38.47 -1.17
C GLU A 43 15.70 37.71 -0.71
N SER A 44 14.58 37.83 -1.41
CA SER A 44 13.37 37.08 -1.05
C SER A 44 13.65 35.57 -1.00
N LEU A 45 14.42 35.03 -1.95
CA LEU A 45 14.75 33.60 -2.05
C LEU A 45 15.70 33.10 -0.95
N THR A 46 16.39 34.00 -0.22
CA THR A 46 17.18 33.62 0.96
C THR A 46 16.30 33.28 2.16
N HIS A 47 15.05 33.77 2.18
CA HIS A 47 14.07 33.49 3.22
C HIS A 47 13.23 32.25 2.88
N PRO A 48 12.83 31.45 3.89
CA PRO A 48 11.91 30.34 3.68
C PRO A 48 10.57 30.82 3.13
N GLY A 49 10.08 30.18 2.07
CA GLY A 49 8.79 30.46 1.47
C GLY A 49 7.61 29.96 2.30
N PRO A 50 6.39 29.98 1.73
CA PRO A 50 5.19 29.48 2.40
C PRO A 50 5.31 28.00 2.81
N TRP A 51 4.65 27.64 3.92
CA TRP A 51 4.48 26.25 4.34
C TRP A 51 3.30 25.62 3.59
N GLY A 52 3.47 24.40 3.07
CA GLY A 52 2.38 23.52 2.67
C GLY A 52 2.39 22.18 3.43
N MET A 53 1.22 21.55 3.50
CA MET A 53 1.11 20.15 3.90
C MET A 53 0.30 19.39 2.86
N ALA A 54 0.60 18.10 2.73
CA ALA A 54 -0.13 17.20 1.85
C ALA A 54 -0.40 15.88 2.57
N LEU A 55 -1.58 15.32 2.31
CA LEU A 55 -1.95 13.97 2.71
C LEU A 55 -2.23 13.14 1.45
N SER A 56 -1.88 11.87 1.50
CA SER A 56 -2.20 10.84 0.50
C SER A 56 -2.80 9.65 1.22
N GLY A 57 -3.98 9.24 0.78
CA GLY A 57 -4.72 8.16 1.42
C GLY A 57 -4.42 6.80 0.82
N PHE A 58 -4.43 5.77 1.68
CA PHE A 58 -4.21 4.38 1.34
C PHE A 58 -5.40 3.58 1.88
N GLY A 59 -6.21 3.03 0.98
CA GLY A 59 -7.35 2.18 1.31
C GLY A 59 -7.03 0.69 1.21
N GLU A 60 -7.63 -0.13 2.07
CA GLU A 60 -7.55 -1.58 1.96
C GLU A 60 -8.36 -2.07 0.75
N THR A 61 -7.73 -2.86 -0.12
CA THR A 61 -8.42 -3.58 -1.20
C THR A 61 -8.83 -4.94 -0.69
N LEU A 62 -10.11 -5.30 -0.87
CA LEU A 62 -10.60 -6.61 -0.44
C LEU A 62 -9.98 -7.76 -1.27
N PRO A 63 -9.77 -8.94 -0.66
CA PRO A 63 -9.17 -10.09 -1.33
C PRO A 63 -10.20 -10.81 -2.22
N TYR A 64 -10.51 -10.21 -3.36
CA TYR A 64 -11.42 -10.78 -4.36
C TYR A 64 -10.79 -12.00 -5.03
N HIS A 65 -11.56 -13.08 -5.18
CA HIS A 65 -11.10 -14.28 -5.90
C HIS A 65 -10.89 -14.01 -7.39
N GLU A 66 -11.63 -13.05 -7.94
CA GLU A 66 -11.54 -12.65 -9.35
C GLU A 66 -10.25 -11.87 -9.64
N ASN A 67 -9.69 -11.19 -8.64
CA ASN A 67 -8.39 -10.52 -8.77
C ASN A 67 -7.29 -11.58 -8.71
N LYS A 68 -6.62 -11.80 -9.86
CA LYS A 68 -5.63 -12.86 -10.04
C LYS A 68 -4.41 -12.38 -10.81
N MET A 69 -3.30 -13.07 -10.60
CA MET A 69 -2.12 -13.00 -11.44
C MET A 69 -1.76 -14.39 -11.92
N TYR A 70 -1.29 -14.49 -13.16
CA TYR A 70 -0.87 -15.76 -13.74
C TYR A 70 0.21 -15.53 -14.78
N LEU A 71 0.88 -16.61 -15.18
CA LEU A 71 1.90 -16.57 -16.21
C LEU A 71 1.25 -16.75 -17.59
N ASP A 72 1.61 -15.91 -18.55
CA ASP A 72 1.17 -16.07 -19.94
C ASP A 72 1.77 -17.35 -20.53
N ALA A 73 0.94 -18.16 -21.19
CA ALA A 73 1.38 -19.45 -21.72
C ALA A 73 2.31 -19.34 -22.94
N THR A 74 2.36 -18.18 -23.60
CA THR A 74 2.99 -18.02 -24.92
C THR A 74 4.03 -16.91 -24.95
N THR A 75 3.74 -15.79 -24.28
CA THR A 75 4.56 -14.60 -24.29
C THR A 75 5.66 -14.74 -23.25
N LYS A 76 6.90 -14.56 -23.70
CA LYS A 76 8.09 -14.60 -22.86
C LYS A 76 8.74 -13.24 -22.77
N ASP A 77 9.35 -12.94 -21.63
CA ASP A 77 10.19 -11.78 -21.45
C ASP A 77 11.53 -11.94 -22.19
N LYS A 78 12.38 -10.92 -22.12
CA LYS A 78 13.71 -10.91 -22.73
C LYS A 78 14.67 -11.99 -22.20
N TRP A 79 14.32 -12.67 -21.12
CA TRP A 79 15.09 -13.74 -20.49
C TRP A 79 14.49 -15.14 -20.75
N GLY A 80 13.42 -15.23 -21.54
CA GLY A 80 12.76 -16.49 -21.88
C GLY A 80 11.78 -16.99 -20.81
N MET A 81 11.47 -16.18 -19.80
CA MET A 81 10.49 -16.50 -18.76
C MET A 81 9.09 -16.06 -19.18
N PRO A 82 8.03 -16.84 -18.91
CA PRO A 82 6.64 -16.40 -19.11
C PRO A 82 6.37 -15.03 -18.47
N VAL A 83 5.75 -14.11 -19.22
CA VAL A 83 5.37 -12.80 -18.66
C VAL A 83 4.23 -12.96 -17.65
N VAL A 84 4.19 -12.07 -16.66
CA VAL A 84 3.09 -12.03 -15.69
C VAL A 84 1.92 -11.23 -16.26
N VAL A 85 0.73 -11.80 -16.18
CA VAL A 85 -0.54 -11.13 -16.49
C VAL A 85 -1.28 -10.84 -15.18
N PHE A 86 -1.75 -9.60 -15.04
CA PHE A 86 -2.63 -9.19 -13.95
C PHE A 86 -4.04 -8.98 -14.51
N ASP A 87 -5.00 -9.73 -13.96
CA ASP A 87 -6.44 -9.56 -14.20
C ASP A 87 -7.05 -9.16 -12.86
N ALA A 88 -7.06 -7.85 -12.60
CA ALA A 88 -7.44 -7.29 -11.32
C ALA A 88 -8.05 -5.90 -11.47
N GLU A 89 -9.07 -5.61 -10.66
CA GLU A 89 -9.69 -4.30 -10.60
C GLU A 89 -10.04 -3.90 -9.16
N PHE A 90 -10.28 -2.61 -8.96
CA PHE A 90 -10.99 -2.11 -7.78
C PHE A 90 -12.49 -2.26 -7.98
N LYS A 91 -13.21 -2.70 -6.94
CA LYS A 91 -14.66 -2.84 -6.98
C LYS A 91 -15.34 -1.70 -6.24
N GLU A 92 -16.66 -1.79 -6.12
CA GLU A 92 -17.50 -0.74 -5.55
C GLU A 92 -17.09 -0.35 -4.12
N ASN A 93 -16.61 -1.31 -3.32
CA ASN A 93 -16.12 -1.07 -1.97
C ASN A 93 -14.98 -0.03 -1.95
N GLU A 94 -13.96 -0.24 -2.77
CA GLU A 94 -12.79 0.65 -2.85
C GLU A 94 -13.17 2.00 -3.49
N ARG A 95 -14.07 2.00 -4.48
CA ARG A 95 -14.58 3.23 -5.12
C ARG A 95 -15.32 4.14 -4.14
N LYS A 96 -16.11 3.56 -3.23
CA LYS A 96 -16.78 4.30 -2.16
C LYS A 96 -15.80 4.81 -1.11
N MET A 97 -14.90 3.93 -0.64
CA MET A 97 -13.85 4.28 0.31
C MET A 97 -13.00 5.45 -0.18
N ARG A 98 -12.69 5.51 -1.48
CA ARG A 98 -11.93 6.58 -2.11
C ARG A 98 -12.54 7.97 -1.93
N LYS A 99 -13.87 8.09 -1.99
CA LYS A 99 -14.55 9.37 -1.80
C LYS A 99 -14.36 9.88 -0.36
N ASP A 100 -14.52 8.99 0.61
CA ASP A 100 -14.28 9.30 2.02
C ASP A 100 -12.81 9.62 2.31
N ILE A 101 -11.86 8.92 1.66
CA ILE A 101 -10.43 9.25 1.73
C ILE A 101 -10.17 10.71 1.33
N MET A 102 -10.83 11.20 0.29
CA MET A 102 -10.63 12.58 -0.17
C MET A 102 -11.28 13.58 0.81
N ASN A 103 -12.52 13.34 1.20
CA ASN A 103 -13.29 14.23 2.06
C ASN A 103 -12.64 14.37 3.45
N ASP A 104 -12.28 13.25 4.07
CA ASP A 104 -11.70 13.23 5.41
C ASP A 104 -10.32 13.91 5.46
N ALA A 105 -9.53 13.81 4.37
CA ALA A 105 -8.27 14.53 4.28
C ALA A 105 -8.50 16.04 4.31
N GLY A 106 -9.52 16.50 3.58
CA GLY A 106 -9.93 17.91 3.58
C GLY A 106 -10.36 18.36 4.97
N GLU A 107 -11.32 17.65 5.57
CA GLU A 107 -11.86 17.96 6.91
C GLU A 107 -10.75 17.98 7.97
N MET A 108 -9.84 17.01 7.97
CA MET A 108 -8.74 16.97 8.93
C MET A 108 -7.77 18.15 8.78
N LEU A 109 -7.43 18.53 7.55
CA LEU A 109 -6.52 19.66 7.32
C LEU A 109 -7.18 20.99 7.70
N GLU A 110 -8.46 21.17 7.38
CA GLU A 110 -9.23 22.36 7.79
C GLU A 110 -9.37 22.44 9.31
N ALA A 111 -9.69 21.33 9.98
CA ALA A 111 -9.76 21.25 11.44
C ALA A 111 -8.41 21.51 12.11
N ALA A 112 -7.31 21.13 11.47
CA ALA A 112 -5.95 21.45 11.91
C ALA A 112 -5.55 22.93 11.68
N GLY A 113 -6.44 23.74 11.09
CA GLY A 113 -6.25 25.18 10.89
C GLY A 113 -5.62 25.57 9.55
N LEU A 114 -5.38 24.61 8.65
CA LEU A 114 -4.85 24.92 7.32
C LEU A 114 -5.86 25.72 6.51
N LYS A 115 -5.34 26.57 5.64
CA LYS A 115 -6.11 27.40 4.72
C LYS A 115 -5.83 26.98 3.28
N ASN A 116 -6.75 27.29 2.37
CA ASN A 116 -6.66 26.94 0.95
C ASN A 116 -6.53 25.43 0.72
N VAL A 117 -7.23 24.64 1.53
CA VAL A 117 -7.26 23.17 1.41
C VAL A 117 -7.91 22.81 0.07
N LYS A 118 -7.23 21.97 -0.70
CA LYS A 118 -7.73 21.46 -1.98
C LYS A 118 -7.69 19.93 -1.95
N ALA A 119 -8.87 19.35 -1.94
CA ALA A 119 -9.06 17.94 -2.20
C ALA A 119 -8.69 17.62 -3.67
N PHE A 120 -8.17 16.41 -3.90
CA PHE A 120 -7.87 15.93 -5.25
C PHE A 120 -8.21 14.44 -5.38
N ASP A 121 -8.56 14.05 -6.60
CA ASP A 121 -8.76 12.66 -6.98
C ASP A 121 -8.12 12.44 -8.36
N ASN A 122 -6.93 11.82 -8.38
CA ASN A 122 -6.16 11.59 -9.61
C ASN A 122 -6.37 10.20 -10.23
N GLY A 123 -7.44 9.48 -9.88
CA GLY A 123 -7.59 8.08 -10.28
C GLY A 123 -6.64 7.12 -9.53
N SER A 124 -6.92 5.81 -9.59
CA SER A 124 -6.08 4.75 -9.00
C SER A 124 -6.41 3.43 -9.68
N TYR A 125 -5.40 2.60 -9.84
CA TYR A 125 -5.52 1.24 -10.36
C TYR A 125 -4.65 0.28 -9.54
N PRO A 126 -4.99 -1.02 -9.50
CA PRO A 126 -4.15 -2.02 -8.86
C PRO A 126 -2.70 -1.93 -9.35
N GLY A 127 -1.76 -1.84 -8.40
CA GLY A 127 -0.32 -1.72 -8.67
C GLY A 127 0.28 -0.32 -8.48
N MET A 128 -0.52 0.75 -8.46
CA MET A 128 -0.01 2.12 -8.24
C MET A 128 0.70 2.32 -6.90
N ALA A 129 0.31 1.56 -5.87
CA ALA A 129 0.88 1.67 -4.53
C ALA A 129 2.17 0.83 -4.32
N ILE A 130 2.54 -0.02 -5.29
CA ILE A 130 3.70 -0.95 -5.21
C ILE A 130 3.62 -1.81 -3.92
N HIS A 131 2.41 -2.24 -3.58
CA HIS A 131 2.07 -3.00 -2.38
C HIS A 131 1.23 -4.25 -2.76
N GLU A 132 1.65 -4.96 -3.80
CA GLU A 132 1.01 -6.19 -4.27
C GLU A 132 1.13 -7.29 -3.21
N MET A 133 0.01 -7.92 -2.89
CA MET A 133 -0.11 -8.85 -1.76
C MET A 133 -1.08 -10.00 -2.06
N GLY A 134 -0.86 -11.13 -1.40
CA GLY A 134 -1.80 -12.26 -1.37
C GLY A 134 -1.78 -13.22 -2.55
N THR A 135 -0.77 -13.11 -3.40
CA THR A 135 -0.57 -13.94 -4.59
C THR A 135 -0.18 -15.39 -4.25
N ALA A 136 0.35 -15.62 -3.04
CA ALA A 136 0.55 -16.93 -2.43
C ALA A 136 0.09 -16.90 -0.96
N ARG A 137 -1.18 -16.52 -0.73
CA ARG A 137 -1.70 -16.24 0.61
C ARG A 137 -1.53 -17.39 1.60
N MET A 138 -1.30 -17.03 2.87
CA MET A 138 -1.42 -17.94 4.00
C MET A 138 -2.88 -18.35 4.26
N GLY A 139 -3.08 -19.51 4.87
CA GLY A 139 -4.38 -19.97 5.32
C GLY A 139 -4.29 -21.28 6.09
N ARG A 140 -5.44 -21.72 6.62
CA ARG A 140 -5.54 -22.96 7.41
C ARG A 140 -5.84 -24.18 6.55
N ASP A 141 -6.40 -23.97 5.36
CA ASP A 141 -6.83 -25.04 4.45
C ASP A 141 -6.01 -24.99 3.16
N PRO A 142 -5.29 -26.08 2.80
CA PRO A 142 -4.51 -26.15 1.56
C PRO A 142 -5.36 -26.05 0.28
N LYS A 143 -6.69 -26.24 0.35
CA LYS A 143 -7.58 -26.05 -0.79
C LYS A 143 -7.84 -24.57 -1.10
N THR A 144 -7.59 -23.68 -0.14
CA THR A 144 -7.91 -22.24 -0.26
C THR A 144 -6.70 -21.35 -0.01
N SER A 145 -5.52 -21.92 0.25
CA SER A 145 -4.28 -21.18 0.52
C SER A 145 -3.05 -21.95 0.07
N VAL A 146 -2.00 -21.22 -0.30
CA VAL A 146 -0.72 -21.83 -0.74
C VAL A 146 0.15 -22.16 0.47
N LEU A 147 0.11 -21.30 1.48
CA LEU A 147 0.98 -21.39 2.65
C LEU A 147 0.17 -21.68 3.92
N ASN A 148 0.77 -22.37 4.88
CA ASN A 148 0.24 -22.48 6.23
C ASN A 148 0.54 -21.22 7.08
N GLY A 149 0.16 -21.26 8.36
CA GLY A 149 0.36 -20.14 9.29
C GLY A 149 1.81 -19.76 9.61
N ASN A 150 2.80 -20.56 9.16
CA ASN A 150 4.24 -20.32 9.34
C ASN A 150 4.95 -20.00 8.02
N ASN A 151 4.22 -19.52 7.00
CA ASN A 151 4.76 -19.18 5.68
C ASN A 151 5.30 -20.37 4.88
N GLN A 152 5.04 -21.60 5.31
CA GLN A 152 5.48 -22.84 4.66
C GLN A 152 4.45 -23.28 3.61
N VAL A 153 4.91 -23.71 2.44
CA VAL A 153 4.02 -24.27 1.40
C VAL A 153 3.39 -25.56 1.92
N HIS A 154 2.05 -25.67 1.85
CA HIS A 154 1.34 -26.86 2.36
C HIS A 154 1.82 -28.16 1.69
N ALA A 155 2.05 -28.13 0.38
CA ALA A 155 2.47 -29.27 -0.41
C ALA A 155 3.99 -29.55 -0.37
N CYS A 156 4.80 -28.63 0.16
CA CYS A 156 6.27 -28.72 0.12
C CYS A 156 6.88 -28.13 1.40
N LYS A 157 7.19 -29.01 2.37
CA LYS A 157 7.56 -28.59 3.73
C LYS A 157 8.85 -27.78 3.80
N ASN A 158 9.79 -27.97 2.90
CA ASN A 158 11.06 -27.24 2.89
C ASN A 158 11.03 -25.94 2.07
N VAL A 159 9.86 -25.48 1.62
CA VAL A 159 9.69 -24.24 0.86
C VAL A 159 8.87 -23.22 1.65
N PHE A 160 9.37 -21.98 1.72
CA PHE A 160 8.78 -20.88 2.46
C PHE A 160 8.66 -19.62 1.60
N VAL A 161 7.58 -18.85 1.78
CA VAL A 161 7.34 -17.58 1.09
C VAL A 161 6.99 -16.51 2.13
N THR A 162 7.81 -15.46 2.22
CA THR A 162 7.76 -14.52 3.36
C THR A 162 7.62 -13.04 2.96
N ASP A 163 7.46 -12.75 1.67
CA ASP A 163 7.20 -11.41 1.15
C ASP A 163 5.69 -11.08 1.14
N GLY A 164 5.29 -10.04 0.41
CA GLY A 164 3.88 -9.63 0.29
C GLY A 164 2.94 -10.72 -0.23
N ALA A 165 3.43 -11.72 -0.97
CA ALA A 165 2.62 -12.80 -1.49
C ALA A 165 1.89 -13.57 -0.37
N CYS A 166 2.49 -13.67 0.82
CA CYS A 166 1.94 -14.45 1.92
C CYS A 166 0.74 -13.81 2.62
N MET A 167 0.49 -12.52 2.41
CA MET A 167 -0.54 -11.75 3.10
C MET A 167 -1.95 -12.19 2.72
N THR A 168 -2.90 -12.10 3.65
CA THR A 168 -4.32 -12.44 3.39
C THR A 168 -5.21 -11.22 3.17
N SER A 169 -4.68 -10.03 3.47
CA SER A 169 -5.28 -8.72 3.24
C SER A 169 -4.15 -7.71 3.02
N THR A 170 -4.44 -6.67 2.23
CA THR A 170 -3.51 -5.59 1.89
C THR A 170 -3.30 -4.60 3.03
N SER A 171 -4.24 -4.52 3.99
CA SER A 171 -4.28 -3.45 5.00
C SER A 171 -4.30 -2.03 4.38
N CYS A 172 -4.18 -1.01 5.22
CA CYS A 172 -4.11 0.41 4.82
C CYS A 172 -2.81 1.10 5.29
N VAL A 173 -1.82 0.30 5.70
CA VAL A 173 -0.51 0.77 6.17
C VAL A 173 0.59 0.10 5.36
N ASN A 174 1.77 0.73 5.28
CA ASN A 174 2.91 0.17 4.57
C ASN A 174 3.30 -1.18 5.18
N PRO A 175 3.47 -2.23 4.36
CA PRO A 175 3.46 -3.59 4.86
C PRO A 175 4.86 -4.13 5.21
N SER A 176 5.94 -3.44 4.84
CA SER A 176 7.32 -3.97 4.89
C SER A 176 7.74 -4.45 6.28
N LEU A 177 7.38 -3.73 7.34
CA LEU A 177 7.67 -4.15 8.71
C LEU A 177 6.91 -5.44 9.09
N THR A 178 5.68 -5.61 8.59
CA THR A 178 4.92 -6.85 8.75
C THR A 178 5.62 -8.00 8.03
N TYR A 179 6.13 -7.79 6.81
CA TYR A 179 6.90 -8.81 6.09
C TYR A 179 8.11 -9.26 6.90
N MET A 180 8.90 -8.31 7.42
CA MET A 180 10.06 -8.62 8.27
C MET A 180 9.69 -9.45 9.50
N ALA A 181 8.58 -9.10 10.17
CA ALA A 181 8.09 -9.86 11.32
C ALA A 181 7.66 -11.29 10.93
N LEU A 182 6.97 -11.45 9.80
CA LEU A 182 6.56 -12.76 9.27
C LEU A 182 7.78 -13.60 8.85
N THR A 183 8.78 -12.99 8.20
CA THR A 183 10.05 -13.64 7.85
C THR A 183 10.78 -14.13 9.10
N ALA A 184 10.89 -13.30 10.14
CA ALA A 184 11.54 -13.70 11.39
C ALA A 184 10.86 -14.91 12.05
N ARG A 185 9.51 -14.90 12.09
CA ARG A 185 8.71 -16.04 12.57
C ARG A 185 8.92 -17.30 11.73
N ALA A 186 8.89 -17.17 10.41
CA ALA A 186 9.06 -18.30 9.48
C ALA A 186 10.46 -18.93 9.61
N ALA A 187 11.50 -18.11 9.75
CA ALA A 187 12.87 -18.58 9.95
C ALA A 187 13.04 -19.34 11.27
N ASP A 188 12.49 -18.82 12.38
CA ASP A 188 12.49 -19.52 13.67
C ASP A 188 11.77 -20.88 13.58
N PHE A 189 10.59 -20.92 12.95
CA PHE A 189 9.85 -22.16 12.72
C PHE A 189 10.67 -23.15 11.87
N ALA A 190 11.23 -22.70 10.74
CA ALA A 190 12.01 -23.54 9.85
C ALA A 190 13.22 -24.16 10.57
N VAL A 191 13.97 -23.38 11.36
CA VAL A 191 15.10 -23.88 12.13
C VAL A 191 14.66 -24.91 13.18
N LYS A 192 13.54 -24.68 13.87
CA LYS A 192 13.00 -25.63 14.86
C LYS A 192 12.57 -26.94 14.21
N GLU A 193 11.92 -26.90 13.06
CA GLU A 193 11.47 -28.10 12.35
C GLU A 193 12.65 -28.85 11.69
N MET A 194 13.64 -28.14 11.17
CA MET A 194 14.88 -28.73 10.66
C MET A 194 15.66 -29.47 11.76
N LYS A 195 15.77 -28.90 12.97
CA LYS A 195 16.41 -29.57 14.13
C LYS A 195 15.70 -30.85 14.53
N LYS A 196 14.38 -30.92 14.33
CA LYS A 196 13.56 -32.12 14.54
C LYS A 196 13.59 -33.11 13.37
N LYS A 197 14.28 -32.79 12.28
CA LYS A 197 14.29 -33.54 11.01
C LYS A 197 12.90 -33.69 10.39
N HIS A 198 12.07 -32.66 10.51
CA HIS A 198 10.76 -32.58 9.83
C HIS A 198 10.85 -31.86 8.48
N LEU A 199 12.02 -31.27 8.18
CA LEU A 199 12.40 -30.61 6.92
C LEU A 199 13.58 -31.33 6.30
#